data_AF-A0A0F9M2C1-F1
#
_entry.id   AF-A0A0F9M2C1-F1
#
_cell.length_a   1.000
_cell.length_b   1.000
_cell.length_c   1.000
_cell.angle_alpha   90.00
_cell.angle_beta   90.00
_cell.angle_gamma   90.00
#
_symmetry.space_group_name_H-M   'P 1'
#
loop_
_entity.id
_entity.type
_entity.pdbx_description
1 polymer ?
#
loop_
_entity_poly.entity_id
_entity_poly.type
_entity_poly.pdbx_seq_one_letter_code
_entity_poly.pdbx_strand_id
1 'polypeptide(L)'
;MKLLSREQIENLSKFKSDSFLTTSFYLKTDKSRMTKKEIALSSKNLLSNGRSQLDQMEMSKDKKESISQDLEKITHFCSKHLSSYNFSGLAIFSCSGQDYWEFFNLPTSPLNRIIFDQNPYIHP
;
A
#
# COMPACT_ATOMS: atom_id res chain seq x y z
N MET A 1 3.10 3.66 18.84
CA MET A 1 2.45 3.15 17.62
C MET A 1 2.51 1.63 17.65
N LYS A 2 1.41 0.93 17.98
CA LYS A 2 1.38 -0.55 18.01
C LYS A 2 0.84 -1.01 16.66
N LEU A 3 1.75 -1.39 15.77
CA LEU A 3 1.42 -2.30 14.68
C LEU A 3 0.95 -3.62 15.32
N LEU A 4 -0.16 -4.15 14.81
CA LEU A 4 -0.78 -5.39 15.28
C LEU A 4 0.23 -6.52 15.10
N SER A 5 0.51 -7.20 16.22
CA SER A 5 1.49 -8.29 16.41
C SER A 5 2.94 -8.02 15.94
N ARG A 6 3.89 -8.20 16.86
CA ARG A 6 5.33 -8.18 16.60
C ARG A 6 5.71 -9.17 15.49
N GLU A 7 4.97 -10.27 15.40
CA GLU A 7 5.12 -11.35 14.43
C GLU A 7 4.79 -10.92 12.99
N GLN A 8 3.75 -10.10 12.78
CA GLN A 8 3.43 -9.57 11.44
C GLN A 8 4.52 -8.61 10.94
N ILE A 9 5.06 -7.78 11.83
CA ILE A 9 6.19 -6.89 11.53
C ILE A 9 7.45 -7.70 11.25
N GLU A 10 7.71 -8.76 12.03
CA GLU A 10 8.83 -9.66 11.85
C GLU A 10 8.72 -10.45 10.53
N ASN A 11 7.52 -10.80 10.06
CA ASN A 11 7.34 -11.46 8.78
C ASN A 11 7.49 -10.49 7.59
N LEU A 12 6.98 -9.26 7.72
CA LEU A 12 7.23 -8.18 6.76
C LEU A 12 8.70 -7.79 6.68
N SER A 13 9.41 -7.72 7.80
CA SER A 13 10.83 -7.34 7.83
C SER A 13 11.76 -8.41 7.27
N LYS A 14 11.31 -9.67 7.27
CA LYS A 14 12.01 -10.79 6.63
C LYS A 14 11.81 -10.83 5.12
N PHE A 15 10.73 -10.25 4.60
CA PHE A 15 10.53 -10.16 3.15
C PHE A 15 11.47 -9.12 2.56
N LYS A 16 12.46 -9.60 1.80
CA LYS A 16 13.34 -8.77 0.98
C LYS A 16 13.17 -9.18 -0.47
N SER A 17 12.77 -8.23 -1.28
CA SER A 17 12.73 -8.46 -2.72
C SER A 17 14.11 -8.13 -3.29
N ASP A 18 14.87 -9.16 -3.65
CA ASP A 18 16.21 -9.01 -4.26
C ASP A 18 16.14 -8.41 -5.68
N SER A 19 15.07 -8.69 -6.43
CA SER A 19 14.98 -8.38 -7.87
C SER A 19 13.88 -7.40 -8.25
N PHE A 20 12.87 -7.20 -7.40
CA PHE A 20 11.72 -6.31 -7.65
C PHE A 20 11.60 -5.24 -6.56
N LEU A 21 10.65 -4.32 -6.72
CA LEU A 21 10.31 -3.36 -5.67
C LEU A 21 8.98 -3.76 -5.04
N THR A 22 8.89 -3.58 -3.73
CA THR A 22 7.68 -3.73 -2.94
C THR A 22 6.94 -2.39 -2.93
N THR A 23 5.66 -2.43 -3.30
CA THR A 23 4.74 -1.32 -3.15
C THR A 23 4.18 -1.30 -1.73
N SER A 24 4.52 -0.26 -0.96
CA SER A 24 3.97 0.00 0.37
C SER A 24 2.93 1.13 0.28
N PHE A 25 1.67 0.81 0.56
CA PHE A 25 0.54 1.71 0.45
C PHE A 25 -0.11 1.93 1.81
N TYR A 26 -0.25 3.18 2.22
CA TYR A 26 -0.86 3.61 3.47
C TYR A 26 -2.00 4.56 3.20
N LEU A 27 -3.17 4.26 3.76
CA LEU A 27 -4.38 5.05 3.60
C LEU A 27 -5.07 5.29 4.93
N LYS A 28 -5.43 6.54 5.16
CA LYS A 28 -6.34 6.96 6.21
C LYS A 28 -7.78 6.62 5.84
N THR A 29 -8.44 5.86 6.70
CA THR A 29 -9.83 5.38 6.50
C THR A 29 -10.73 5.73 7.70
N ASP A 30 -10.31 6.69 8.53
CA ASP A 30 -11.01 7.10 9.73
C ASP A 30 -12.34 7.80 9.42
N LYS A 31 -13.43 7.02 9.47
CA LYS A 31 -14.80 7.46 9.22
C LYS A 31 -15.33 8.47 10.25
N SER A 32 -14.66 8.64 11.40
CA SER A 32 -15.02 9.70 12.36
C SER A 32 -14.55 11.09 11.91
N ARG A 33 -13.57 11.14 11.02
CA ARG A 33 -12.96 12.38 10.51
C ARG A 33 -13.18 12.61 9.02
N MET A 34 -13.50 11.56 8.26
CA MET A 34 -13.63 11.60 6.80
C MET A 34 -14.86 10.84 6.33
N THR A 35 -15.52 11.38 5.31
CA THR A 35 -16.60 10.69 4.62
C THR A 35 -16.07 9.56 3.72
N LYS A 36 -16.94 8.60 3.38
CA LYS A 36 -16.60 7.53 2.43
C LYS A 36 -16.11 8.07 1.07
N LYS A 37 -16.66 9.21 0.63
CA LYS A 37 -16.25 9.87 -0.62
C LYS A 37 -14.84 10.43 -0.52
N GLU A 38 -14.49 11.08 0.59
CA GLU A 38 -13.13 11.62 0.81
C GLU A 38 -12.08 10.51 0.93
N ILE A 39 -12.43 9.38 1.57
CA ILE A 39 -11.54 8.21 1.66
C ILE A 39 -11.30 7.64 0.25
N ALA A 40 -12.36 7.43 -0.54
CA ALA A 40 -12.24 6.93 -1.91
C ALA A 40 -11.51 7.91 -2.85
N LEU A 41 -11.67 9.22 -2.64
CA LEU A 41 -10.92 10.24 -3.38
C LEU A 41 -9.44 10.21 -2.99
N SER A 42 -9.13 10.10 -1.69
CA SER A 42 -7.75 10.00 -1.20
C SER A 42 -7.03 8.78 -1.75
N SER A 43 -7.69 7.61 -1.79
CA SER A 43 -7.10 6.41 -2.39
C SER A 43 -6.84 6.58 -3.88
N LYS A 44 -7.78 7.17 -4.63
CA LYS A 44 -7.62 7.43 -6.06
C LYS A 44 -6.46 8.40 -6.33
N ASN A 45 -6.39 9.50 -5.59
CA ASN A 45 -5.32 10.48 -5.74
C ASN A 45 -3.95 9.87 -5.43
N LEU A 46 -3.86 9.04 -4.38
CA LEU A 46 -2.62 8.38 -3.99
C LEU A 46 -2.15 7.37 -5.05
N LEU A 47 -3.07 6.58 -5.60
CA LEU A 47 -2.77 5.64 -6.68
C LEU A 47 -2.37 6.36 -7.98
N SER A 48 -3.06 7.45 -8.32
CA SER A 48 -2.71 8.28 -9.47
C SER A 48 -1.31 8.87 -9.32
N ASN A 49 -0.98 9.38 -8.13
CA ASN A 49 0.35 9.90 -7.84
C ASN A 49 1.42 8.80 -7.94
N GLY A 50 1.14 7.60 -7.42
CA GLY A 50 2.02 6.44 -7.56
C GLY A 50 2.29 6.05 -9.01
N ARG A 51 1.29 6.09 -9.88
CA ARG A 51 1.46 5.87 -11.33
C ARG A 51 2.35 6.94 -11.96
N SER A 52 2.13 8.22 -11.65
CA SER A 52 2.99 9.29 -12.14
C SER A 52 4.44 9.18 -11.65
N GLN A 53 4.65 8.74 -10.40
CA GLN A 53 6.00 8.45 -9.89
C GLN A 53 6.66 7.30 -10.67
N LEU A 54 5.92 6.22 -10.94
CA LEU A 54 6.42 5.07 -11.71
C LEU A 54 6.86 5.47 -13.13
N ASP A 55 6.10 6.37 -13.77
CA ASP A 55 6.42 6.87 -15.11
C ASP A 55 7.74 7.64 -15.12
N GLN A 56 8.01 8.43 -14.06
CA GLN A 56 9.22 9.24 -13.91
C GLN A 56 10.45 8.46 -13.48
N MET A 57 10.30 7.29 -12.87
CA MET A 57 11.43 6.48 -12.42
C MET A 57 12.16 5.82 -13.59
N GLU A 58 13.49 5.90 -13.61
CA GLU A 58 14.32 5.13 -14.53
C GLU A 58 14.63 3.74 -13.94
N MET A 59 13.96 2.71 -14.45
CA MET A 59 14.17 1.32 -14.04
C MET A 59 13.84 0.35 -15.19
N SER A 60 14.21 -0.93 -15.02
CA SER A 60 13.93 -1.96 -16.02
C SER A 60 12.42 -2.13 -16.26
N LYS A 61 12.06 -2.55 -17.48
CA LYS A 61 10.67 -2.78 -17.88
C LYS A 61 9.96 -3.75 -16.93
N ASP A 62 10.64 -4.82 -16.52
CA ASP A 62 10.08 -5.85 -15.64
C ASP A 62 9.73 -5.31 -14.25
N LYS A 63 10.57 -4.41 -13.70
CA LYS A 63 10.28 -3.74 -12.42
C LYS A 63 9.10 -2.79 -12.56
N LYS A 64 9.01 -2.04 -13.66
CA LYS A 64 7.87 -1.16 -13.91
C LYS A 64 6.57 -1.95 -14.03
N GLU A 65 6.61 -3.06 -14.74
CA GLU A 65 5.46 -3.96 -14.91
C GLU A 65 4.99 -4.52 -13.57
N SER A 66 5.91 -5.01 -12.72
CA SER A 66 5.57 -5.49 -11.37
C SER A 66 4.85 -4.43 -10.53
N ILE A 67 5.36 -3.19 -10.50
CA ILE A 67 4.73 -2.11 -9.73
C ILE A 67 3.38 -1.73 -10.36
N SER A 68 3.28 -1.69 -11.69
CA SER A 68 2.01 -1.42 -12.38
C SER A 68 0.92 -2.40 -11.96
N GLN A 69 1.26 -3.70 -11.92
CA GLN A 69 0.37 -4.76 -11.45
C GLN A 69 0.01 -4.61 -9.96
N ASP A 70 0.98 -4.22 -9.11
CA ASP A 70 0.70 -3.91 -7.70
C ASP A 70 -0.33 -2.79 -7.56
N LEU A 71 -0.15 -1.70 -8.31
CA LEU A 71 -1.05 -0.55 -8.31
C LEU A 71 -2.46 -0.94 -8.79
N GLU A 72 -2.58 -1.81 -9.79
CA GLU A 72 -3.87 -2.34 -10.23
C GLU A 72 -4.53 -3.22 -9.16
N LYS A 73 -3.79 -4.16 -8.56
CA LYS A 73 -4.32 -5.00 -7.47
C LYS A 73 -4.82 -4.15 -6.30
N ILE A 74 -4.06 -3.12 -5.89
CA ILE A 74 -4.46 -2.17 -4.85
C ILE A 74 -5.70 -1.38 -5.26
N THR A 75 -5.78 -0.94 -6.52
CA THR A 75 -6.95 -0.22 -7.05
C THR A 75 -8.20 -1.08 -6.94
N HIS A 76 -8.12 -2.34 -7.40
CA HIS A 76 -9.24 -3.29 -7.33
C HIS A 76 -9.67 -3.54 -5.88
N PHE A 77 -8.72 -3.84 -4.99
CA PHE A 77 -8.99 -4.04 -3.57
C PHE A 77 -9.67 -2.82 -2.93
N CYS A 78 -9.13 -1.62 -3.14
CA CYS A 78 -9.70 -0.39 -2.60
C CYS A 78 -11.14 -0.16 -3.09
N SER A 79 -11.39 -0.34 -4.39
CA SER A 79 -12.73 -0.15 -4.96
C SER A 79 -13.79 -1.09 -4.37
N LYS A 80 -13.40 -2.33 -4.05
CA LYS A 80 -14.29 -3.36 -3.52
C LYS A 80 -14.50 -3.25 -2.01
N HIS A 81 -13.46 -2.89 -1.25
CA HIS A 81 -13.45 -3.01 0.20
C HIS A 81 -13.55 -1.68 0.98
N LEU A 82 -13.25 -0.51 0.39
CA LEU A 82 -13.25 0.75 1.15
C LEU A 82 -14.64 1.17 1.67
N SER A 83 -15.71 0.76 0.99
CA SER A 83 -17.08 1.10 1.40
C SER A 83 -17.49 0.47 2.74
N SER A 84 -16.92 -0.70 3.05
CA SER A 84 -17.19 -1.53 4.23
C SER A 84 -16.07 -1.50 5.28
N TYR A 85 -14.94 -0.83 5.01
CA TYR A 85 -13.79 -0.77 5.91
C TYR A 85 -14.10 -0.01 7.22
N ASN A 86 -13.87 -0.62 8.38
CA ASN A 86 -14.23 -0.03 9.68
C ASN A 86 -13.03 0.32 10.57
N PHE A 87 -11.82 0.23 10.03
CA PHE A 87 -10.59 0.59 10.75
C PHE A 87 -10.16 2.02 10.41
N SER A 88 -9.41 2.66 11.31
CA SER A 88 -8.95 4.05 11.13
C SER A 88 -7.84 4.20 10.09
N GLY A 89 -7.18 3.10 9.74
CA GLY A 89 -6.22 3.05 8.63
C GLY A 89 -6.14 1.69 7.95
N LEU A 90 -5.51 1.72 6.78
CA LEU A 90 -5.22 0.58 5.92
C LEU A 90 -3.75 0.66 5.49
N ALA A 91 -3.03 -0.45 5.61
CA ALA A 91 -1.72 -0.65 5.00
C ALA A 91 -1.80 -1.84 4.03
N ILE A 92 -1.21 -1.72 2.85
CA ILE A 92 -1.08 -2.80 1.87
C ILE A 92 0.38 -2.87 1.42
N PHE A 93 0.92 -4.08 1.37
CA PHE A 93 2.22 -4.39 0.83
C PHE A 93 2.05 -5.37 -0.31
N SER A 94 2.56 -5.03 -1.49
CA SER A 94 2.43 -5.86 -2.68
C SER A 94 3.76 -5.91 -3.42
N CYS A 95 4.11 -7.09 -3.93
CA CYS A 95 5.21 -7.27 -4.88
C CYS A 95 4.82 -8.36 -5.88
N SER A 96 4.21 -7.95 -6.99
CA SER A 96 3.65 -8.88 -7.99
C SER A 96 4.72 -9.69 -8.69
N GLY A 97 5.94 -9.17 -8.86
CA GLY A 97 7.07 -9.93 -9.38
C GLY A 97 7.51 -11.11 -8.50
N GLN A 98 7.01 -11.20 -7.26
CA GLN A 98 7.26 -12.31 -6.34
C GLN A 98 5.97 -12.89 -5.71
N ASP A 99 4.81 -12.65 -6.34
CA ASP A 99 3.49 -13.08 -5.85
C ASP A 99 3.20 -12.73 -4.37
N TYR A 100 3.75 -11.61 -3.90
CA TYR A 100 3.57 -11.15 -2.52
C TYR A 100 2.39 -10.19 -2.42
N TRP A 101 1.48 -10.46 -1.48
CA TRP A 101 0.35 -9.60 -1.17
C TRP A 101 -0.05 -9.74 0.30
N GLU A 102 0.05 -8.65 1.05
CA GLU A 102 -0.34 -8.58 2.45
C GLU A 102 -1.04 -7.26 2.74
N PHE A 103 -2.06 -7.27 3.60
CA PHE A 103 -2.73 -6.04 4.03
C PHE A 103 -3.08 -6.07 5.51
N PHE A 104 -3.06 -4.89 6.13
CA PHE A 104 -3.23 -4.71 7.55
C PHE A 104 -4.24 -3.62 7.86
N ASN A 105 -5.13 -3.93 8.78
CA ASN A 105 -6.02 -3.00 9.41
C ASN A 105 -5.27 -2.20 10.47
N LEU A 106 -5.15 -0.88 10.35
CA LEU A 106 -4.45 -0.09 11.37
C LEU A 106 -5.44 0.47 12.40
N PRO A 107 -5.16 0.33 13.71
CA PRO A 107 -6.01 0.89 14.75
C PRO A 107 -5.90 2.42 14.81
N THR A 108 -4.81 2.97 14.29
CA THR A 108 -4.56 4.41 14.19
C THR A 108 -4.52 4.83 12.73
N SER A 109 -4.91 6.08 12.48
CA SER A 109 -4.96 6.61 11.13
C SER A 109 -3.56 7.03 10.64
N PRO A 110 -2.97 6.37 9.62
CA PRO A 110 -1.66 6.72 9.11
C PRO A 110 -1.72 8.02 8.27
N LEU A 111 -0.54 8.52 7.88
CA LEU A 111 -0.45 9.48 6.79
C LEU A 111 -0.66 8.75 5.46
N ASN A 112 -1.37 9.39 4.53
CA ASN A 112 -1.55 8.86 3.17
C ASN A 112 -0.19 8.86 2.46
N ARG A 113 0.29 7.68 2.07
CA ARG A 113 1.59 7.55 1.41
C ARG A 113 1.65 6.30 0.54
N ILE A 114 2.36 6.42 -0.57
CA ILE A 114 2.77 5.29 -1.40
C ILE A 114 4.28 5.35 -1.58
N ILE A 115 4.94 4.21 -1.40
CA ILE A 115 6.40 4.07 -1.47
C ILE A 115 6.71 2.83 -2.29
N PHE A 116 7.71 2.92 -3.16
CA PHE A 116 8.28 1.79 -3.88
C PHE A 116 9.72 1.59 -3.39
N ASP A 117 10.00 0.46 -2.75
CA ASP A 117 11.33 0.17 -2.18
C ASP A 117 11.60 -1.35 -2.20
N GLN A 118 12.85 -1.78 -2.17
CA GLN A 118 13.22 -3.20 -2.15
C GLN A 118 12.68 -3.92 -0.91
N ASN A 119 12.61 -3.21 0.21
CA ASN A 119 12.07 -3.72 1.46
C ASN A 119 10.70 -3.10 1.74
N PRO A 120 9.74 -3.83 2.32
CA PRO A 120 8.50 -3.25 2.81
C PRO A 120 8.81 -2.08 3.77
N TYR A 121 8.24 -0.92 3.50
CA TYR A 121 8.45 0.24 4.37
C TYR A 121 7.62 0.07 5.63
N ILE A 122 8.23 -0.43 6.71
CA ILE A 122 7.59 -0.73 8.00
C ILE A 122 7.84 0.32 9.08
N HIS A 123 8.52 1.42 8.75
CA HIS A 123 8.91 2.41 9.75
C HIS A 123 7.72 3.23 10.26
N PRO A 124 7.53 3.35 11.59
CA PRO A 124 6.49 4.17 12.21
C PRO A 124 6.70 5.67 12.05
#